data_AF-A0A1G3YIH6-F1
#
_entry.id   AF-A0A1G3YIH6-F1
#
_cell.length_a   1.000
_cell.length_b   1.000
_cell.length_c   1.000
_cell.angle_alpha   90.00
_cell.angle_beta   90.00
_cell.angle_gamma   90.00
#
_symmetry.space_group_name_H-M   'P 1'
#
loop_
_entity.id
_entity.type
_entity.pdbx_description
1 polymer ?
#
loop_
_entity_poly.entity_id
_entity_poly.type
_entity_poly.pdbx_seq_one_letter_code
_entity_poly.pdbx_strand_id
1 'polypeptide(L)'
;MREKPAFSMKRIWLTVLKVFLLVFVAAMVVIQIPELRYDLGTKTPVAVADPGELDAKALNGSVFASVKGKPNFEQAFVYQRYGLGYTYFILEPYGLRMVVRTFEKVTEDWRNIDTYVGRLRSFDDQPFSYWIEEIFRDKYGKAVPEDSYFLALYDAPALNAWQIGAVIVATVSWGAMLYLFFFHRPKRRSAPVDLAGPYPEQDGKGLKRAQ
;
A
#
# COMPACT_ATOMS: atom_id res chain seq x y z
N MET A 1 3.37 -48.69 -23.01
CA MET A 1 2.97 -47.79 -21.91
C MET A 1 3.59 -46.42 -22.16
N ARG A 2 2.79 -45.36 -22.34
CA ARG A 2 3.32 -43.99 -22.43
C ARG A 2 3.68 -43.54 -21.02
N GLU A 3 4.98 -43.34 -20.75
CA GLU A 3 5.41 -42.68 -19.53
C GLU A 3 4.79 -41.28 -19.48
N LYS A 4 4.01 -41.02 -18.43
CA LYS A 4 3.50 -39.67 -18.16
C LYS A 4 4.70 -38.76 -17.92
N PRO A 5 4.77 -37.55 -18.51
CA PRO A 5 5.87 -36.65 -18.25
C PRO A 5 5.90 -36.34 -16.76
N ALA A 6 6.99 -36.71 -16.09
CA ALA A 6 7.22 -36.36 -14.70
C ALA A 6 7.30 -34.83 -14.61
N PHE A 7 6.15 -34.21 -14.32
CA PHE A 7 6.07 -32.81 -13.96
C PHE A 7 6.94 -32.62 -12.72
N SER A 8 8.14 -32.05 -12.90
CA SER A 8 9.06 -31.84 -11.80
C SER A 8 8.41 -30.88 -10.79
N MET A 9 8.12 -31.36 -9.59
CA MET A 9 7.53 -30.60 -8.49
C MET A 9 8.24 -29.24 -8.26
N LYS A 10 9.55 -29.19 -8.50
CA LYS A 10 10.37 -27.98 -8.45
C LYS A 10 9.94 -26.91 -9.46
N ARG A 11 9.55 -27.28 -10.68
CA ARG A 11 9.07 -26.34 -11.71
C ARG A 11 7.71 -25.76 -11.36
N ILE A 12 6.82 -26.56 -10.77
CA ILE A 12 5.52 -26.10 -10.28
C ILE A 12 5.73 -25.07 -9.18
N TRP A 13 6.53 -25.40 -8.15
CA TRP A 13 6.86 -24.49 -7.06
C TRP A 13 7.49 -23.19 -7.52
N LEU A 14 8.43 -23.24 -8.47
CA LEU A 14 9.04 -22.04 -9.04
C LEU A 14 8.01 -21.18 -9.78
N THR A 15 7.04 -21.79 -10.47
CA THR A 15 5.98 -21.06 -11.17
C THR A 15 5.04 -20.39 -10.16
N VAL A 16 4.65 -21.10 -9.11
CA VAL A 16 3.85 -20.55 -8.01
C VAL A 16 4.56 -19.35 -7.36
N LEU A 17 5.85 -19.48 -7.05
CA LEU A 17 6.64 -18.40 -6.47
C LEU A 17 6.70 -17.17 -7.39
N LYS A 18 6.92 -17.36 -8.70
CA LYS A 18 6.93 -16.27 -9.69
C LYS A 18 5.61 -15.51 -9.73
N VAL A 19 4.49 -16.25 -9.76
CA VAL A 19 3.14 -15.66 -9.77
C VAL A 19 2.88 -14.93 -8.45
N PHE A 20 3.23 -15.54 -7.31
CA PHE A 20 3.10 -14.91 -6.01
C PHE A 20 3.85 -13.57 -5.93
N LEU A 21 5.10 -13.51 -6.39
CA LEU A 21 5.88 -12.28 -6.40
C LEU A 21 5.26 -11.20 -7.29
N LEU A 22 4.75 -11.56 -8.48
CA LEU A 22 4.07 -10.61 -9.36
C LEU A 22 2.77 -10.07 -8.73
N VAL A 23 1.98 -10.94 -8.11
CA VAL A 23 0.74 -10.55 -7.42
C VAL A 23 1.06 -9.65 -6.23
N PHE A 24 2.09 -9.98 -5.46
CA PHE A 24 2.51 -9.19 -4.31
C PHE A 24 2.90 -7.76 -4.70
N VAL A 25 3.75 -7.61 -5.72
CA VAL A 25 4.17 -6.28 -6.19
C VAL A 25 2.98 -5.51 -6.79
N ALA A 26 2.11 -6.18 -7.55
CA ALA A 26 0.89 -5.56 -8.08
C ALA A 26 -0.03 -5.06 -6.95
N ALA A 27 -0.22 -5.87 -5.89
CA ALA A 27 -1.02 -5.48 -4.73
C ALA A 27 -0.42 -4.26 -4.01
N MET A 28 0.90 -4.20 -3.85
CA MET A 28 1.58 -3.04 -3.27
C MET A 28 1.35 -1.77 -4.08
N VAL A 29 1.38 -1.85 -5.42
CA VAL A 29 1.06 -0.71 -6.30
C VAL A 29 -0.40 -0.29 -6.14
N VAL A 30 -1.34 -1.24 -6.12
CA VAL A 30 -2.77 -0.95 -5.97
C VAL A 30 -3.06 -0.21 -4.67
N ILE A 31 -2.40 -0.57 -3.57
CA ILE A 31 -2.54 0.11 -2.27
C ILE A 31 -2.08 1.58 -2.32
N GLN A 32 -1.13 1.92 -3.19
CA GLN A 32 -0.62 3.29 -3.34
C GLN A 32 -1.52 4.19 -4.20
N ILE A 33 -2.41 3.62 -5.01
CA ILE A 33 -3.25 4.39 -5.95
C ILE A 33 -4.20 5.37 -5.23
N PRO A 34 -4.93 4.99 -4.16
CA PRO A 34 -5.81 5.93 -3.45
C PRO A 34 -5.06 7.14 -2.88
N GLU A 35 -3.87 6.92 -2.30
CA GLU A 35 -3.02 7.99 -1.78
C GLU A 35 -2.57 8.94 -2.90
N LEU A 36 -2.09 8.39 -4.01
CA LEU A 36 -1.73 9.22 -5.17
C LEU A 36 -2.92 9.97 -5.76
N ARG A 37 -4.12 9.37 -5.77
CA ARG A 37 -5.35 10.07 -6.23
C ARG A 37 -5.71 11.23 -5.31
N TYR A 38 -5.52 11.07 -4.00
CA TYR A 38 -5.70 12.14 -3.03
C TYR A 38 -4.68 13.27 -3.28
N ASP A 39 -3.39 12.91 -3.39
CA ASP A 39 -2.31 13.89 -3.55
C ASP A 39 -2.31 14.58 -4.92
N LEU A 40 -2.75 13.92 -5.98
CA LEU A 40 -2.94 14.52 -7.31
C LEU A 40 -4.30 15.20 -7.47
N GLY A 41 -5.18 15.05 -6.49
CA GLY A 41 -6.53 15.58 -6.50
C GLY A 41 -6.58 17.10 -6.37
N THR A 42 -7.81 17.59 -6.21
CA THR A 42 -8.09 19.01 -6.00
C THR A 42 -7.36 19.55 -4.78
N LYS A 43 -6.64 20.67 -4.96
CA LYS A 43 -5.96 21.41 -3.88
C LYS A 43 -6.89 22.39 -3.16
N THR A 44 -8.09 22.61 -3.70
CA THR A 44 -9.12 23.42 -3.06
C THR A 44 -9.92 22.55 -2.09
N PRO A 45 -9.98 22.90 -0.80
CA PRO A 45 -10.70 22.09 0.17
C PRO A 45 -12.20 22.19 -0.10
N VAL A 46 -12.88 21.05 -0.03
CA VAL A 46 -14.34 20.99 -0.03
C VAL A 46 -14.83 21.54 1.30
N ALA A 47 -15.51 22.69 1.28
CA ALA A 47 -16.07 23.29 2.49
C ALA A 47 -17.23 22.43 2.99
N VAL A 48 -17.25 22.02 4.27
CA VAL A 48 -18.35 21.32 4.95
C VAL A 48 -18.85 22.24 6.06
N ALA A 49 -20.05 22.80 5.87
CA ALA A 49 -20.59 23.81 6.76
C ALA A 49 -21.45 23.24 7.89
N ASP A 50 -22.12 22.12 7.64
CA ASP A 50 -23.06 21.50 8.57
C ASP A 50 -23.07 19.97 8.47
N PRO A 51 -23.66 19.25 9.46
CA PRO A 51 -23.69 17.79 9.47
C PRO A 51 -24.46 17.15 8.31
N GLY A 52 -25.43 17.86 7.70
CA GLY A 52 -26.19 17.33 6.56
C GLY A 52 -25.37 17.27 5.28
N GLU A 53 -24.35 18.13 5.15
CA GLU A 53 -23.43 18.09 4.02
C GLU A 53 -22.49 16.88 4.02
N LEU A 54 -22.30 16.21 5.17
CA LEU A 54 -21.51 14.97 5.25
C LEU A 54 -22.16 13.84 4.45
N ASP A 55 -23.48 13.75 4.49
CA ASP A 55 -24.26 12.72 3.79
C ASP A 55 -24.48 13.08 2.32
N ALA A 56 -24.75 14.37 2.05
CA ALA A 56 -24.99 14.87 0.70
C ALA A 56 -23.74 14.79 -0.18
N LYS A 57 -22.55 14.97 0.42
CA LYS A 57 -21.27 14.67 -0.21
C LYS A 57 -20.92 13.23 0.13
N ALA A 58 -21.56 12.25 -0.48
CA ALA A 58 -21.14 10.85 -0.35
C ALA A 58 -19.63 10.75 -0.70
N LEU A 59 -18.79 10.77 0.34
CA LEU A 59 -17.34 10.88 0.21
C LEU A 59 -16.85 9.51 -0.25
N ASN A 60 -16.77 9.32 -1.56
CA ASN A 60 -16.18 8.13 -2.16
C ASN A 60 -14.66 8.15 -1.95
N GLY A 61 -14.22 7.79 -0.74
CA GLY A 61 -12.83 7.77 -0.32
C GLY A 61 -12.38 9.06 0.40
N SER A 62 -11.07 9.31 0.37
CA SER A 62 -10.48 10.47 1.05
C SER A 62 -10.62 11.75 0.22
N VAL A 63 -11.06 12.84 0.85
CA VAL A 63 -11.17 14.17 0.23
C VAL A 63 -10.46 15.22 1.07
N PHE A 64 -9.94 16.26 0.42
CA PHE A 64 -9.39 17.41 1.11
C PHE A 64 -10.55 18.33 1.48
N ALA A 65 -10.78 18.57 2.78
CA ALA A 65 -11.95 19.27 3.27
C ALA A 65 -11.60 20.38 4.25
N SER A 66 -12.51 21.36 4.31
CA SER A 66 -12.52 22.44 5.31
C SER A 66 -13.83 22.36 6.07
N VAL A 67 -13.78 21.84 7.30
CA VAL A 67 -14.95 21.59 8.14
C VAL A 67 -15.12 22.74 9.12
N LYS A 68 -16.30 23.38 9.10
CA LYS A 68 -16.65 24.41 10.07
C LYS A 68 -17.26 23.77 11.31
N GLY A 69 -16.77 24.10 12.49
CA GLY A 69 -17.32 23.59 13.76
C GLY A 69 -16.56 24.11 14.97
N LYS A 70 -17.10 23.87 16.17
CA LYS A 70 -16.42 24.18 17.43
C LYS A 70 -15.88 22.91 18.07
N PRO A 71 -14.66 22.91 18.62
CA PRO A 71 -14.12 21.71 19.20
C PRO A 71 -14.78 21.45 20.55
N ASN A 72 -15.20 20.21 20.79
CA ASN A 72 -15.61 19.77 22.12
C ASN A 72 -14.44 19.01 22.77
N PHE A 73 -13.70 19.73 23.63
CA PHE A 73 -12.56 19.17 24.37
C PHE A 73 -12.95 18.36 25.60
N GLU A 74 -14.21 18.38 26.03
CA GLU A 74 -14.68 17.48 27.10
C GLU A 74 -14.60 16.01 26.64
N GLN A 75 -14.72 15.78 25.34
CA GLN A 75 -14.58 14.49 24.68
C GLN A 75 -13.27 14.37 23.89
N ALA A 76 -12.20 15.00 24.39
CA ALA A 76 -10.86 14.89 23.81
C ALA A 76 -9.95 13.95 24.62
N PHE A 77 -9.11 13.20 23.90
CA PHE A 77 -8.10 12.35 24.50
C PHE A 77 -6.83 12.27 23.65
N VAL A 78 -5.72 11.94 24.31
CA VAL A 78 -4.45 11.64 23.64
C VAL A 78 -4.28 10.13 23.54
N TYR A 79 -4.03 9.65 22.34
CA TYR A 79 -3.63 8.26 22.07
C TYR A 79 -2.16 8.24 21.64
N GLN A 80 -1.34 7.48 22.37
CA GLN A 80 0.09 7.36 22.11
C GLN A 80 0.41 5.97 21.55
N ARG A 81 1.10 5.93 20.41
CA ARG A 81 1.57 4.68 19.81
C ARG A 81 2.87 4.90 19.05
N TYR A 82 3.82 3.98 19.19
CA TYR A 82 5.12 4.01 18.51
C TYR A 82 5.89 5.34 18.71
N GLY A 83 5.80 5.94 19.90
CA GLY A 83 6.44 7.22 20.22
C GLY A 83 5.74 8.46 19.64
N LEU A 84 4.61 8.29 18.94
CA LEU A 84 3.79 9.38 18.41
C LEU A 84 2.54 9.57 19.27
N GLY A 85 2.28 10.81 19.68
CA GLY A 85 1.07 11.20 20.40
C GLY A 85 0.10 11.91 19.47
N TYR A 86 -1.13 11.40 19.41
CA TYR A 86 -2.21 11.97 18.61
C TYR A 86 -3.32 12.42 19.53
N THR A 87 -3.78 13.66 19.37
CA THR A 87 -4.96 14.16 20.08
C THR A 87 -6.19 13.94 19.21
N TYR A 88 -7.19 13.27 19.77
CA TYR A 88 -8.49 13.06 19.17
C TYR A 88 -9.52 13.91 19.90
N PHE A 89 -10.43 14.53 19.16
CA PHE A 89 -11.55 15.30 19.68
C PHE A 89 -12.69 15.32 18.67
N ILE A 90 -13.85 15.83 19.07
CA ILE A 90 -15.02 15.94 18.19
C ILE A 90 -15.35 17.39 17.88
N LEU A 91 -16.09 17.62 16.79
CA LEU A 91 -16.60 18.94 16.43
C LEU A 91 -18.11 19.04 16.69
N GLU A 92 -18.54 20.13 17.31
CA GLU A 92 -19.93 20.55 17.33
C GLU A 92 -20.25 21.39 16.09
N PRO A 93 -21.43 21.20 15.46
CA PRO A 93 -22.57 20.41 15.93
C PRO A 93 -22.58 18.91 15.52
N TYR A 94 -21.50 18.39 14.92
CA TYR A 94 -21.45 17.02 14.38
C TYR A 94 -21.44 15.91 15.45
N GLY A 95 -20.90 16.20 16.63
CA GLY A 95 -20.71 15.20 17.68
C GLY A 95 -19.78 14.06 17.21
N LEU A 96 -20.10 12.82 17.57
CA LEU A 96 -19.29 11.65 17.20
C LEU A 96 -19.35 11.27 15.72
N ARG A 97 -20.21 11.92 14.93
CA ARG A 97 -20.18 11.78 13.47
C ARG A 97 -18.93 12.42 12.85
N MET A 98 -18.20 13.26 13.60
CA MET A 98 -16.94 13.85 13.15
C MET A 98 -15.88 13.72 14.24
N VAL A 99 -14.91 12.83 14.02
CA VAL A 99 -13.74 12.67 14.88
C VAL A 99 -12.54 13.32 14.20
N VAL A 100 -11.89 14.24 14.89
CA VAL A 100 -10.74 14.99 14.41
C VAL A 100 -9.47 14.48 15.08
N ARG A 101 -8.38 14.37 14.32
CA ARG A 101 -7.05 14.04 14.83
C ARG A 101 -6.04 15.13 14.51
N THR A 102 -5.23 15.47 15.50
CA THR A 102 -4.05 16.34 15.36
C THR A 102 -2.82 15.75 16.05
N PHE A 103 -1.64 16.14 15.59
CA PHE A 103 -0.35 15.87 16.26
C PHE A 103 -0.02 16.95 17.29
N GLU A 104 -0.70 18.09 17.22
CA GLU A 104 -0.43 19.23 18.09
C GLU A 104 -1.07 19.03 19.46
N LYS A 105 -0.44 19.65 20.46
CA LYS A 105 -1.02 19.74 21.78
C LYS A 105 -2.16 20.76 21.73
N VAL A 106 -3.38 20.29 21.93
CA VAL A 106 -4.57 21.13 21.95
C VAL A 106 -4.52 22.04 23.17
N THR A 107 -4.64 23.36 22.95
CA THR A 107 -4.67 24.40 23.99
C THR A 107 -6.02 25.10 24.01
N GLU A 108 -6.27 25.91 25.05
CA GLU A 108 -7.49 26.73 25.15
C GLU A 108 -7.68 27.67 23.94
N ASP A 109 -6.61 28.11 23.28
CA ASP A 109 -6.68 28.96 22.09
C ASP A 109 -7.44 28.30 20.93
N TRP A 110 -7.43 26.96 20.87
CA TRP A 110 -8.13 26.21 19.83
C TRP A 110 -9.64 26.36 19.90
N ARG A 111 -10.21 26.78 21.04
CA ARG A 111 -11.65 27.06 21.16
C ARG A 111 -12.09 28.23 20.27
N ASN A 112 -11.16 29.12 19.93
CA ASN A 112 -11.42 30.25 19.06
C ASN A 112 -11.44 29.86 17.58
N ILE A 113 -10.80 28.74 17.22
CA ILE A 113 -10.86 28.20 15.87
C ILE A 113 -12.29 27.74 15.57
N ASP A 114 -12.77 28.06 14.37
CA ASP A 114 -14.09 27.68 13.89
C ASP A 114 -14.04 26.84 12.60
N THR A 115 -12.85 26.69 12.03
CA THR A 115 -12.62 26.05 10.73
C THR A 115 -11.40 25.15 10.81
N TYR A 116 -11.58 23.90 10.40
CA TYR A 116 -10.57 22.85 10.47
C TYR A 116 -10.32 22.28 9.08
N VAL A 117 -9.06 22.25 8.66
CA VAL A 117 -8.68 21.85 7.31
C VAL A 117 -7.84 20.57 7.37
N GLY A 118 -8.17 19.60 6.52
CA GLY A 118 -7.45 18.33 6.51
C GLY A 118 -8.04 17.29 5.58
N ARG A 119 -7.56 16.06 5.72
CA ARG A 119 -8.05 14.90 4.99
C ARG A 119 -9.27 14.32 5.69
N LEU A 120 -10.40 14.35 5.01
CA LEU A 120 -11.66 13.78 5.46
C LEU A 120 -11.89 12.43 4.78
N ARG A 121 -12.25 11.42 5.56
CA ARG A 121 -12.58 10.05 5.09
C ARG A 121 -13.54 9.37 6.04
N SER A 122 -14.04 8.18 5.67
CA SER A 122 -14.79 7.35 6.61
C SER A 122 -13.94 7.04 7.85
N PHE A 123 -14.57 6.97 9.02
CA PHE A 123 -13.91 6.64 10.27
C PHE A 123 -13.24 5.26 10.23
N ASP A 124 -13.87 4.29 9.57
CA ASP A 124 -13.38 2.91 9.50
C ASP A 124 -12.14 2.74 8.63
N ASP A 125 -11.92 3.67 7.69
CA ASP A 125 -10.76 3.67 6.80
C ASP A 125 -9.47 4.14 7.50
N GLN A 126 -9.57 4.65 8.73
CA GLN A 126 -8.38 5.10 9.46
C GLN A 126 -7.64 3.93 10.13
N PRO A 127 -6.30 3.98 10.18
CA PRO A 127 -5.54 3.06 11.01
C PRO A 127 -5.97 3.16 12.47
N PHE A 128 -6.22 2.01 13.11
CA PHE A 128 -6.59 1.91 14.51
C PHE A 128 -8.00 2.44 14.87
N SER A 129 -8.91 2.57 13.89
CA SER A 129 -10.32 2.92 14.11
C SER A 129 -10.93 2.21 15.33
N TYR A 130 -10.78 0.89 15.40
CA TYR A 130 -11.29 0.04 16.49
C TYR A 130 -10.79 0.43 17.89
N TRP A 131 -9.52 0.83 18.02
CA TRP A 131 -8.97 1.28 19.32
C TRP A 131 -9.53 2.65 19.70
N ILE A 132 -9.69 3.55 18.74
CA ILE A 132 -10.24 4.89 18.97
C ILE A 132 -11.71 4.78 19.38
N GLU A 133 -12.47 3.92 18.73
CA GLU A 133 -13.85 3.58 19.10
C GLU A 133 -13.94 3.01 20.52
N GLU A 134 -13.08 2.05 20.87
CA GLU A 134 -13.02 1.47 22.21
C GLU A 134 -12.72 2.53 23.27
N ILE A 135 -11.79 3.47 23.00
CA ILE A 135 -11.53 4.57 23.92
C ILE A 135 -12.75 5.48 24.10
N PHE A 136 -13.48 5.78 23.02
CA PHE A 136 -14.69 6.59 23.12
C PHE A 136 -15.77 5.89 23.96
N ARG A 137 -15.95 4.59 23.74
CA ARG A 137 -16.88 3.74 24.48
C ARG A 137 -16.50 3.66 25.95
N ASP A 138 -15.25 3.38 26.27
CA ASP A 138 -14.79 3.13 27.63
C ASP A 138 -14.68 4.41 28.46
N LYS A 139 -14.20 5.51 27.87
CA LYS A 139 -14.02 6.79 28.61
C LYS A 139 -15.27 7.64 28.69
N TYR A 140 -16.08 7.64 27.64
CA TYR A 140 -17.23 8.56 27.54
C TYR A 140 -18.57 7.84 27.47
N GLY A 141 -18.59 6.50 27.44
CA GLY A 141 -19.83 5.72 27.39
C GLY A 141 -20.60 5.89 26.08
N LYS A 142 -19.93 6.26 24.99
CA LYS A 142 -20.57 6.54 23.69
C LYS A 142 -20.02 5.66 22.58
N ALA A 143 -20.90 5.13 21.75
CA ALA A 143 -20.53 4.42 20.54
C ALA A 143 -20.32 5.42 19.39
N VAL A 144 -19.27 5.21 18.60
CA VAL A 144 -19.04 5.96 17.37
C VAL A 144 -20.01 5.41 16.31
N PRO A 145 -20.82 6.26 15.65
CA PRO A 145 -21.72 5.81 14.59
C PRO A 145 -20.99 5.18 13.39
N GLU A 146 -21.62 4.23 12.70
CA GLU A 146 -21.06 3.59 11.50
C GLU A 146 -20.89 4.59 10.33
N ASP A 147 -21.72 5.63 10.28
CA ASP A 147 -21.65 6.72 9.30
C ASP A 147 -20.75 7.88 9.75
N SER A 148 -19.84 7.63 10.69
CA SER A 148 -18.92 8.64 11.19
C SER A 148 -17.76 8.90 10.25
N TYR A 149 -17.27 10.13 10.30
CA TYR A 149 -16.16 10.61 9.51
C TYR A 149 -14.97 10.94 10.39
N PHE A 150 -13.81 10.79 9.77
CA PHE A 150 -12.53 11.10 10.36
C PHE A 150 -11.82 12.21 9.59
N LEU A 151 -11.44 13.26 10.32
CA LEU A 151 -10.69 14.40 9.80
C LEU A 151 -9.25 14.38 10.36
N ALA A 152 -8.28 14.02 9.53
CA ALA A 152 -6.86 14.19 9.85
C ALA A 152 -6.43 15.62 9.54
N LEU A 153 -6.21 16.42 10.59
CA LEU A 153 -5.62 17.75 10.44
C LEU A 153 -4.20 17.65 9.89
N TYR A 154 -3.81 18.68 9.14
CA TYR A 154 -2.48 18.82 8.52
C TYR A 154 -2.12 17.77 7.46
N ASP A 155 -3.03 16.84 7.16
CA ASP A 155 -2.88 15.87 6.07
C ASP A 155 -3.36 16.49 4.74
N ALA A 156 -2.71 17.61 4.35
CA ALA A 156 -3.03 18.31 3.11
C ALA A 156 -2.47 17.54 1.90
N PRO A 157 -3.17 17.54 0.74
CA PRO A 157 -2.72 16.80 -0.43
C PRO A 157 -1.39 17.37 -0.91
N ALA A 158 -0.33 16.58 -0.84
CA ALA A 158 1.03 17.03 -1.13
C ALA A 158 1.75 15.98 -1.96
N LEU A 159 2.28 16.37 -3.11
CA LEU A 159 2.97 15.44 -3.98
C LEU A 159 4.30 15.03 -3.35
N ASN A 160 4.37 13.77 -2.94
CA ASN A 160 5.61 13.18 -2.48
C ASN A 160 6.35 12.55 -3.66
N ALA A 161 7.44 13.20 -4.10
CA ALA A 161 8.29 12.71 -5.18
C ALA A 161 8.82 11.29 -4.92
N TRP A 162 9.04 10.93 -3.66
CA TRP A 162 9.44 9.58 -3.27
C TRP A 162 8.36 8.54 -3.60
N GLN A 163 7.10 8.85 -3.30
CA GLN A 163 5.98 7.93 -3.54
C GLN A 163 5.72 7.75 -5.03
N ILE A 164 5.77 8.84 -5.80
CA ILE A 164 5.67 8.79 -7.26
C ILE A 164 6.82 7.95 -7.84
N GLY A 165 8.05 8.21 -7.41
CA GLY A 165 9.22 7.44 -7.81
C GLY A 165 9.10 5.95 -7.48
N ALA A 166 8.62 5.63 -6.27
CA ALA A 166 8.40 4.25 -5.84
C ALA A 166 7.38 3.52 -6.71
N VAL A 167 6.26 4.17 -7.06
CA VAL A 167 5.24 3.56 -7.94
C VAL A 167 5.77 3.34 -9.36
N ILE A 168 6.51 4.30 -9.92
CA ILE A 168 7.13 4.15 -11.25
C ILE A 168 8.11 3.00 -11.24
N VAL A 169 9.05 2.98 -10.29
CA VAL A 169 10.07 1.94 -10.18
C VAL A 169 9.43 0.56 -9.95
N ALA A 170 8.41 0.46 -9.09
CA ALA A 170 7.69 -0.78 -8.86
C ALA A 170 6.99 -1.29 -10.13
N THR A 171 6.36 -0.40 -10.90
CA THR A 171 5.66 -0.75 -12.14
C THR A 171 6.63 -1.25 -13.21
N VAL A 172 7.76 -0.56 -13.40
CA VAL A 172 8.81 -0.98 -14.34
C VAL A 172 9.42 -2.32 -13.91
N SER A 173 9.72 -2.48 -12.62
CA SER A 173 10.27 -3.72 -12.07
C SER A 173 9.32 -4.90 -12.24
N TRP A 174 8.02 -4.67 -12.03
CA TRP A 174 6.98 -5.66 -12.27
C TRP A 174 6.95 -6.11 -13.74
N GLY A 175 7.02 -5.17 -14.69
CA GLY A 175 7.09 -5.48 -16.12
C GLY A 175 8.35 -6.27 -16.48
N ALA A 176 9.51 -5.89 -15.93
CA ALA A 176 10.76 -6.61 -16.13
C ALA A 176 10.70 -8.04 -15.55
N MET A 177 10.14 -8.21 -14.35
CA MET A 177 9.93 -9.53 -13.75
C MET A 177 9.01 -10.39 -14.60
N LEU A 178 7.89 -9.85 -15.08
CA LEU A 178 6.96 -10.56 -15.96
C LEU A 178 7.67 -11.05 -17.23
N TYR A 179 8.45 -10.17 -17.86
CA TYR A 179 9.26 -10.51 -19.02
C TYR A 179 10.27 -11.63 -18.71
N LEU A 180 11.07 -11.47 -17.66
CA LEU A 180 12.09 -12.45 -17.29
C LEU A 180 11.52 -13.80 -16.85
N PHE A 181 10.35 -13.79 -16.20
CA PHE A 181 9.76 -15.01 -15.66
C PHE A 181 9.14 -15.90 -16.73
N PHE A 182 8.56 -15.31 -17.78
CA PHE A 182 7.74 -16.05 -18.75
C PHE A 182 8.21 -15.91 -20.20
N PHE A 183 8.85 -14.81 -20.57
CA PHE A 183 9.21 -14.51 -21.97
C PHE A 183 10.70 -14.66 -22.24
N HIS A 184 11.55 -14.42 -21.24
CA HIS A 184 12.99 -14.59 -21.40
C HIS A 184 13.35 -16.08 -21.43
N ARG A 185 13.70 -16.58 -22.62
CA ARG A 185 14.31 -17.91 -22.80
C ARG A 185 15.83 -17.75 -22.73
N PRO A 186 16.50 -18.18 -21.65
CA PRO A 186 17.96 -18.19 -21.66
C PRO A 186 18.42 -19.10 -22.80
N LYS A 187 19.30 -18.61 -23.67
CA LYS A 187 20.04 -19.46 -24.62
C LYS A 187 20.67 -20.57 -23.80
N ARG A 188 20.20 -21.81 -23.93
CA ARG A 188 20.91 -22.98 -23.43
C ARG A 188 22.32 -22.87 -23.99
N ARG A 189 23.33 -22.64 -23.14
CA ARG A 189 24.72 -22.89 -23.53
C ARG A 189 24.73 -24.32 -24.04
N SER A 190 24.96 -24.48 -25.34
CA SER A 190 25.30 -25.75 -25.95
C SER A 190 26.40 -26.34 -25.07
N ALA A 191 26.20 -27.55 -24.54
CA ALA A 191 27.26 -28.27 -23.89
C ALA A 191 28.47 -28.32 -24.84
N PRO A 192 29.72 -28.22 -24.34
CA PRO A 192 30.88 -28.46 -25.18
C PRO A 192 30.70 -29.85 -25.83
N VAL A 193 30.83 -29.88 -27.16
CA VAL A 193 30.80 -31.11 -27.95
C VAL A 193 31.86 -32.05 -27.38
N ASP A 194 31.45 -33.22 -26.88
CA ASP A 194 32.35 -34.32 -26.54
C ASP A 194 33.19 -34.65 -27.79
N LEU A 195 34.46 -34.26 -27.79
CA LEU A 195 35.47 -34.77 -28.72
C LEU A 195 35.90 -36.16 -28.26
N ALA A 196 34.96 -37.11 -28.26
CA ALA A 196 35.27 -38.54 -28.19
C ALA A 196 35.44 -39.06 -29.63
N GLY A 197 36.60 -38.77 -30.23
CA GLY A 197 37.03 -39.44 -31.46
C GLY A 197 37.60 -40.82 -31.12
N PRO A 198 37.26 -41.89 -31.86
CA PRO A 198 37.81 -43.22 -31.62
C PRO A 198 39.29 -43.26 -32.06
N TYR A 199 40.18 -43.68 -31.15
CA TYR A 199 41.55 -44.05 -31.53
C TYR A 199 41.48 -45.28 -32.45
N PRO A 200 42.13 -45.26 -33.63
CA PRO A 200 42.25 -46.46 -34.43
C PRO A 200 43.22 -47.44 -33.75
N GLU A 201 42.72 -48.64 -33.57
CA GLU A 201 43.41 -49.89 -33.28
C GLU A 201 44.58 -50.07 -34.26
N GLN A 202 45.82 -49.92 -33.79
CA GLN A 202 47.00 -50.34 -34.54
C GLN A 202 47.21 -51.84 -34.31
N ASP A 203 46.58 -52.63 -35.17
CA ASP A 203 46.91 -54.04 -35.37
C ASP A 203 47.89 -54.19 -36.55
N GLY A 204 48.81 -55.15 -36.45
CA GLY A 204 49.48 -55.71 -37.62
C GLY A 204 50.90 -55.24 -37.96
N LYS A 205 51.88 -55.98 -37.41
CA LYS A 205 52.97 -56.66 -38.15
C LYS A 205 53.60 -55.96 -39.38
N GLY A 206 54.84 -55.54 -39.17
CA GLY A 206 55.98 -56.01 -39.96
C GLY A 206 56.28 -55.31 -41.29
N LEU A 207 57.44 -54.65 -41.36
CA LEU A 207 58.26 -54.69 -42.57
C LEU A 207 59.75 -54.66 -42.20
N LYS A 208 60.45 -55.70 -42.68
CA LYS A 208 61.90 -55.80 -42.72
C LYS A 208 62.48 -54.92 -43.84
N ARG A 209 63.76 -54.60 -43.64
CA ARG A 209 64.88 -54.42 -44.60
C ARG A 209 65.28 -53.01 -45.09
N ALA A 210 66.59 -52.81 -44.88
CA ALA A 210 67.61 -52.29 -45.79
C ALA A 210 67.65 -50.76 -45.98
N GLN A 211 68.69 -50.10 -45.45
CA GLN A 211 70.05 -50.03 -46.00
C GLN A 211 71.05 -49.77 -44.89
#